data_AF-A0A356PZB2-F1
#
_entry.id   AF-A0A356PZB2-F1
#
_cell.length_a   1.000
_cell.length_b   1.000
_cell.length_c   1.000
_cell.angle_alpha   90.00
_cell.angle_beta   90.00
_cell.angle_gamma   90.00
#
_symmetry.space_group_name_H-M   'P 1'
#
loop_
_entity.id
_entity.type
_entity.pdbx_description
1 polymer ?
#
loop_
_entity_poly.entity_id
_entity_poly.type
_entity_poly.pdbx_seq_one_letter_code
_entity_poly.pdbx_strand_id
1 'polypeptide(L)'
;ITSLEPFEQAYRALLDFGTALRAEGLDVPVLDLGGGIGVDYEAGEACDFTDYGALVSRLFADSGFILGFEPGRSIMANNGVLLTRVIYVKDGDNKRFVIVDAAM
;
A
#
# COMPACT_ATOMS: atom_id res chain seq x y z
N ILE A 1 6.44 -1.81 0.78
CA ILE A 1 6.22 -3.21 1.19
C ILE A 1 5.95 -3.98 -0.09
N THR A 2 6.94 -4.74 -0.57
CA THR A 2 6.85 -5.53 -1.81
C THR A 2 6.68 -7.03 -1.54
N SER A 3 6.70 -7.44 -0.27
CA SER A 3 6.41 -8.81 0.15
C SER A 3 5.00 -8.91 0.74
N LEU A 4 4.30 -10.00 0.42
CA LEU A 4 2.96 -10.30 0.93
C LEU A 4 2.97 -11.07 2.25
N GLU A 5 4.13 -11.56 2.71
CA GLU A 5 4.23 -12.33 3.96
C GLU A 5 3.70 -11.57 5.19
N PRO A 6 4.05 -10.27 5.41
CA PRO A 6 3.51 -9.54 6.56
C PRO A 6 1.99 -9.35 6.49
N PHE A 7 1.43 -9.21 5.29
CA PHE A 7 -0.01 -9.12 5.08
C PHE A 7 -0.70 -10.42 5.47
N GLU A 8 -0.18 -11.57 5.03
CA GLU A 8 -0.75 -12.87 5.38
C GLU A 8 -0.76 -13.10 6.90
N GLN A 9 0.34 -12.77 7.59
CA GLN A 9 0.42 -12.93 9.04
C GLN A 9 -0.62 -12.06 9.76
N ALA A 10 -0.74 -10.78 9.36
CA ALA A 10 -1.71 -9.85 9.96
C ALA A 10 -3.16 -10.28 9.69
N TYR A 11 -3.46 -10.70 8.46
CA TYR A 11 -4.81 -11.10 8.07
C TYR A 11 -5.29 -12.37 8.75
N ARG A 12 -4.39 -13.34 8.98
CA ARG A 12 -4.72 -14.54 9.78
C ARG A 12 -5.09 -14.15 11.21
N ALA A 13 -4.26 -13.32 11.85
CA ALA A 13 -4.56 -12.84 13.20
C ALA A 13 -5.88 -12.06 13.26
N LEU A 14 -6.17 -11.22 12.27
CA LEU A 14 -7.42 -10.46 12.17
C LEU A 14 -8.63 -11.37 11.99
N LEU A 15 -8.53 -12.38 11.12
CA LEU A 15 -9.59 -13.36 10.89
C LEU A 15 -9.89 -14.18 12.14
N ASP A 16 -8.85 -14.67 12.82
CA ASP A 16 -8.98 -15.43 14.06
C ASP A 16 -9.67 -14.58 15.14
N PHE A 17 -9.26 -13.32 15.28
CA PHE A 17 -9.84 -12.40 16.24
C PHE A 17 -11.30 -12.07 15.95
N GLY A 18 -11.62 -11.71 14.70
CA GLY A 18 -13.00 -11.43 14.29
C GLY A 18 -13.93 -12.64 14.48
N THR A 19 -13.43 -13.84 14.20
CA THR A 19 -14.17 -15.10 14.37
C THR A 19 -14.43 -15.37 15.86
N ALA A 20 -13.45 -15.14 16.73
CA ALA A 20 -13.62 -15.29 18.17
C ALA A 20 -14.70 -14.33 18.72
N LEU A 21 -14.68 -13.06 18.30
CA LEU A 21 -15.70 -12.09 18.70
C LEU A 21 -17.11 -12.49 18.26
N ARG A 22 -17.27 -12.99 17.02
CA ARG A 22 -18.56 -13.53 16.56
C ARG A 22 -19.01 -14.75 17.37
N ALA A 23 -18.09 -15.62 17.77
CA ALA A 23 -18.39 -16.78 18.62
C ALA A 23 -18.87 -16.37 20.02
N GLU A 24 -18.46 -15.20 20.52
CA GLU A 24 -18.97 -14.60 21.76
C GLU A 24 -20.34 -13.92 21.59
N GLY A 25 -20.91 -13.93 20.38
CA GLY A 25 -22.20 -13.34 20.07
C GLY A 25 -22.15 -11.85 19.74
N LEU A 26 -20.97 -11.28 19.53
CA LEU A 26 -20.81 -9.90 19.08
C LEU A 26 -21.08 -9.79 17.58
N ASP A 27 -21.77 -8.74 17.17
CA ASP A 27 -21.93 -8.41 15.76
C ASP A 27 -20.65 -7.76 15.23
N VAL A 28 -19.94 -8.48 14.36
CA VAL A 28 -18.73 -8.02 13.67
C VAL A 28 -19.01 -8.09 12.17
N PRO A 29 -19.57 -7.04 11.55
CA PRO A 29 -20.00 -7.09 10.16
C PRO A 29 -18.83 -7.00 9.17
N VAL A 30 -17.76 -6.29 9.55
CA VAL A 30 -16.65 -5.92 8.65
C VAL A 30 -15.31 -6.27 9.30
N LEU A 31 -14.38 -6.79 8.48
CA LEU A 31 -12.94 -6.77 8.77
C LEU A 31 -12.27 -5.80 7.80
N ASP A 32 -11.61 -4.78 8.33
CA ASP A 32 -10.86 -3.83 7.51
C ASP A 32 -9.40 -4.30 7.37
N LEU A 33 -8.97 -4.52 6.13
CA LEU A 33 -7.64 -5.00 5.80
C LEU A 33 -6.65 -3.83 5.61
N GLY A 34 -7.14 -2.58 5.66
CA GLY A 34 -6.34 -1.38 5.50
C GLY A 34 -5.72 -1.25 4.10
N GLY A 35 -4.57 -0.59 4.04
CA GLY A 35 -3.81 -0.35 2.81
C GLY A 35 -2.36 -0.82 2.90
N GLY A 36 -1.44 -0.06 2.31
CA GLY A 36 0.01 -0.29 2.47
C GLY A 36 0.69 -1.09 1.37
N ILE A 37 -0.03 -1.51 0.34
CA ILE A 37 0.56 -2.09 -0.87
C ILE A 37 1.51 -1.07 -1.52
N GLY A 38 2.73 -1.51 -1.81
CA GLY A 38 3.79 -0.68 -2.35
C GLY A 38 3.54 -0.27 -3.81
N VAL A 39 4.36 0.67 -4.28
CA VAL A 39 4.44 1.08 -5.69
C VAL A 39 5.89 1.01 -6.12
N ASP A 40 6.10 0.78 -7.42
CA ASP A 40 7.42 0.85 -8.02
C ASP A 40 7.76 2.31 -8.36
N TYR A 41 8.77 2.84 -7.68
CA TYR A 41 9.28 4.19 -7.89
C TYR A 41 10.43 4.25 -8.92
N GLU A 42 10.98 3.11 -9.34
CA GLU A 42 12.11 3.06 -10.25
C GLU A 42 11.65 2.90 -11.71
N ALA A 43 10.87 1.86 -12.03
CA ALA A 43 10.37 1.65 -13.38
C ALA A 43 9.01 2.33 -13.62
N GLY A 44 8.32 2.76 -12.56
CA GLY A 44 7.02 3.44 -12.66
C GLY A 44 5.89 2.53 -13.13
N GLU A 45 6.05 1.22 -12.97
CA GLU A 45 5.04 0.23 -13.34
C GLU A 45 3.78 0.37 -12.47
N ALA A 46 2.63 0.03 -13.06
CA ALA A 46 1.37 0.01 -12.32
C ALA A 46 1.42 -1.05 -11.23
N CYS A 47 0.77 -0.78 -10.10
CA CYS A 47 0.66 -1.74 -9.01
C CYS A 47 -0.14 -2.97 -9.47
N ASP A 48 0.47 -4.15 -9.42
CA ASP A 48 -0.21 -5.42 -9.68
C ASP A 48 -0.80 -5.99 -8.38
N PHE A 49 -2.12 -6.17 -8.37
CA PHE A 49 -2.87 -6.71 -7.25
C PHE A 49 -3.17 -8.21 -7.37
N THR A 50 -2.67 -8.89 -8.41
CA THR A 50 -2.98 -10.30 -8.69
C THR A 50 -2.68 -11.20 -7.48
N ASP A 51 -1.44 -11.17 -6.99
CA ASP A 51 -1.04 -12.01 -5.86
C ASP A 51 -1.69 -11.57 -4.54
N TYR A 52 -1.91 -10.26 -4.37
CA TYR A 52 -2.63 -9.72 -3.21
C TYR A 52 -4.08 -10.22 -3.17
N GLY A 53 -4.79 -10.15 -4.30
CA GLY A 53 -6.16 -10.64 -4.45
C GLY A 53 -6.25 -12.15 -4.24
N ALA A 54 -5.27 -12.91 -4.74
CA ALA A 54 -5.19 -14.36 -4.51
C ALA A 54 -4.99 -14.69 -3.02
N LEU A 55 -4.12 -13.96 -2.31
CA LEU A 55 -3.95 -14.09 -0.87
C LEU A 55 -5.24 -13.81 -0.11
N VAL A 56 -5.90 -12.68 -0.39
CA VAL A 56 -7.15 -12.29 0.27
C VAL A 56 -8.25 -13.32 0.01
N SER A 57 -8.39 -13.76 -1.23
CA SER A 57 -9.39 -14.77 -1.61
C SER A 57 -9.15 -16.08 -0.87
N ARG A 58 -7.89 -16.55 -0.79
CA ARG A 58 -7.53 -17.77 -0.07
C ARG A 58 -7.85 -17.72 1.41
N LEU A 59 -7.71 -16.57 2.06
CA LEU A 59 -7.95 -16.43 3.50
C LEU A 59 -9.42 -16.18 3.84
N PHE A 60 -10.14 -15.41 3.04
CA PHE A 60 -11.43 -14.83 3.45
C PHE A 60 -12.65 -15.29 2.64
N ALA A 61 -12.50 -16.03 1.53
CA ALA A 61 -13.61 -16.39 0.65
C ALA A 61 -14.83 -16.99 1.37
N ASP A 62 -14.59 -17.87 2.35
CA ASP A 62 -15.63 -18.57 3.10
C ASP A 62 -15.83 -18.01 4.53
N SER A 63 -15.23 -16.86 4.84
CA SER A 63 -15.23 -16.30 6.19
C SER A 63 -16.56 -15.62 6.57
N GLY A 64 -17.37 -15.23 5.57
CA GLY A 64 -18.63 -14.51 5.78
C GLY A 64 -18.45 -13.10 6.36
N PHE A 65 -17.24 -12.53 6.37
CA PHE A 65 -17.01 -11.13 6.70
C PHE A 65 -17.16 -10.27 5.43
N ILE A 66 -17.70 -9.06 5.61
CA ILE A 66 -17.51 -8.00 4.61
C ILE A 66 -16.08 -7.48 4.77
N LEU A 67 -15.36 -7.29 3.66
CA LEU A 67 -13.96 -6.85 3.70
C LEU A 67 -13.85 -5.36 3.34
N GLY A 68 -13.16 -4.59 4.17
CA GLY A 68 -12.76 -3.20 3.93
C GLY A 68 -11.33 -3.10 3.39
N PHE A 69 -11.07 -2.07 2.58
CA PHE A 69 -9.74 -1.78 2.02
C PHE A 69 -9.50 -0.26 1.98
N GLU A 70 -8.28 0.17 2.32
CA GLU A 70 -7.87 1.58 2.40
C GLU A 70 -6.66 1.90 1.47
N PRO A 71 -6.75 1.65 0.15
CA PRO A 71 -5.65 1.94 -0.76
C PRO A 71 -5.44 3.46 -0.91
N GLY A 72 -4.20 3.91 -0.71
CA GLY A 72 -3.82 5.31 -0.89
C GLY A 72 -2.71 5.45 -1.94
N ARG A 73 -1.47 5.19 -1.50
CA ARG A 73 -0.26 5.30 -2.35
C ARG A 73 -0.37 4.48 -3.64
N SER A 74 -0.91 3.26 -3.56
CA SER A 74 -1.08 2.37 -4.70
C SER A 74 -2.04 2.91 -5.78
N ILE A 75 -2.94 3.82 -5.42
CA ILE A 75 -3.80 4.52 -6.38
C ILE A 75 -3.14 5.81 -6.85
N MET A 76 -2.59 6.62 -5.94
CA MET A 76 -2.25 8.01 -6.27
C MET A 76 -0.79 8.26 -6.68
N ALA A 77 0.16 7.40 -6.29
CA ALA A 77 1.58 7.71 -6.43
C ALA A 77 2.02 7.97 -7.88
N ASN A 78 1.59 7.11 -8.81
CA ASN A 78 1.99 7.21 -10.22
C ASN A 78 1.08 8.15 -11.04
N ASN A 79 0.08 8.76 -10.40
CA ASN A 79 -0.86 9.69 -11.04
C ASN A 79 -0.49 11.17 -10.81
N GLY A 80 0.65 11.43 -10.17
CA GLY A 80 1.14 12.78 -9.90
C GLY A 80 2.58 12.97 -10.37
N VAL A 81 2.89 14.17 -10.87
CA VAL A 81 4.26 14.58 -11.19
C VAL A 81 4.57 15.92 -10.53
N LEU A 82 5.78 16.06 -9.99
CA LEU A 82 6.29 17.35 -9.52
C LEU A 82 7.07 18.01 -10.66
N LEU A 83 6.44 18.96 -11.35
CA LEU A 83 7.11 19.75 -12.37
C LEU A 83 7.86 20.91 -11.73
N THR A 84 9.14 21.06 -12.07
CA THR A 84 10.01 22.13 -11.53
C THR A 84 10.94 22.67 -12.62
N ARG A 85 11.38 23.93 -12.46
CA ARG A 85 12.32 24.61 -13.38
C ARG A 85 13.72 24.69 -12.75
N VAL A 86 14.74 24.44 -13.57
CA VAL A 86 16.13 24.72 -13.19
C VAL A 86 16.35 26.22 -13.10
N ILE A 87 16.78 26.70 -11.94
CA ILE A 87 17.17 28.09 -11.66
C ILE A 87 18.65 28.28 -11.97
N TYR A 88 19.50 27.36 -11.51
CA TYR A 88 20.95 27.49 -11.61
C TYR A 88 21.65 26.13 -11.53
N VAL A 89 22.79 25.98 -12.21
CA VAL A 89 23.68 24.82 -12.07
C VAL A 89 24.98 25.30 -11.44
N LYS A 90 25.30 24.77 -10.25
CA LYS A 90 26.52 25.06 -9.51
C LYS A 90 27.50 23.90 -9.67
N ASP A 91 28.59 24.12 -10.38
CA ASP A 91 29.75 23.21 -10.39
C ASP A 91 30.67 23.58 -9.23
N GLY A 92 30.66 22.77 -8.16
CA GLY A 92 31.64 22.85 -7.08
C GLY A 92 32.79 21.88 -7.33
N ASP A 93 33.86 21.98 -6.53
CA ASP A 93 35.11 21.24 -6.75
C ASP A 93 34.93 19.72 -6.86
N ASN A 94 33.95 19.13 -6.15
CA ASN A 94 33.71 17.69 -6.10
C ASN A 94 32.31 17.26 -6.54
N LYS A 95 31.37 18.19 -6.70
CA LYS A 95 29.95 17.89 -6.95
C LYS A 95 29.29 18.98 -7.77
N ARG A 96 28.37 18.55 -8.63
CA ARG A 96 27.42 19.40 -9.35
C ARG A 96 26.10 19.45 -8.61
N PHE A 97 25.54 20.65 -8.44
CA PHE A 97 24.21 20.87 -7.88
C PHE A 97 23.30 21.53 -8.91
N VAL A 98 22.12 20.94 -9.13
CA VAL A 98 21.05 21.54 -9.94
C VAL A 98 20.06 22.16 -8.98
N ILE A 99 20.02 23.50 -8.94
CA ILE A 99 19.11 24.26 -8.08
C ILE A 99 17.82 24.48 -8.86
N VAL A 100 16.70 24.05 -8.28
CA VAL A 100 15.36 24.10 -8.89
C VAL A 100 14.39 24.93 -8.04
N ASP A 101 13.21 25.25 -8.56
CA ASP A 101 12.19 26.06 -7.89
C ASP A 101 11.22 25.28 -6.97
N ALA A 102 11.33 23.96 -6.93
CA ALA A 102 10.66 23.11 -5.94
C ALA A 102 11.58 22.80 -4.74
N ALA A 103 10.99 22.66 -3.55
CA ALA A 103 11.70 22.43 -2.29
C ALA A 103 10.98 21.41 -1.38
N MET A 104 11.64 21.02 -0.29
CA MET A 104 11.15 20.05 0.72
C MET A 104 10.12 20.63 1.68
#